data_AF-X6LJQ6-F1
#
_entry.id   AF-X6LJQ6-F1
#
_cell.length_a   1.000
_cell.length_b   1.000
_cell.length_c   1.000
_cell.angle_alpha   90.00
_cell.angle_beta   90.00
_cell.angle_gamma   90.00
#
_symmetry.space_group_name_H-M   'P 1'
#
loop_
_entity.id
_entity.type
_entity.pdbx_description
1 polymer ?
#
loop_
_entity_poly.entity_id
_entity_poly.type
_entity_poly.pdbx_seq_one_letter_code
_entity_poly.pdbx_strand_id
1 'polypeptide(L)'
;LGAGTADMVCHEITGPFEVREMIASFGGPWGSSYIDQDILTIFGQIFEILRAIEDSKQRFFKVEKKTGVHRIQILFEFDQFMKERIDGLEELVATFEYLGKVEHEYDHEYLSLSCQLWMKLFDLRIDPIIEKMDEILNKNARNIEWKIEVYVQSPYLQYKLKQHYEPKYTFVISQRPILSVIQGAAQLSRIPSFITSRIVKYTYGTGCGRPIGYAQSHPKISRNHINKHKYIRDIDRKGYVGNCFRVFVNKDEEVKVGQVNIFIFIQTSIFMFGYQMLMTFSFFLQMIERNYIRLSKSKKTAYFSICRSEEIDPGVMAGCKCLGKIEVPYPEDFDDVKDELYVRFYFGESMIRVTMAIKGKEYVEKEAQIIYEVSE
;
A
#
# COMPACT_ATOMS: atom_id res chain seq x y z
N LEU A 1 9.04 -6.64 -10.88
CA LEU A 1 9.97 -5.70 -10.19
C LEU A 1 10.30 -4.55 -11.11
N GLY A 2 10.13 -3.33 -10.62
CA GLY A 2 10.48 -2.10 -11.32
C GLY A 2 11.83 -1.53 -10.89
N ALA A 3 12.10 -0.31 -11.32
CA ALA A 3 13.31 0.40 -10.94
C ALA A 3 13.32 0.78 -9.45
N GLY A 4 12.19 1.23 -8.90
CA GLY A 4 12.09 1.61 -7.48
C GLY A 4 11.63 0.47 -6.57
N THR A 5 10.55 -0.23 -6.94
CA THR A 5 9.88 -1.17 -6.04
C THR A 5 9.93 -2.61 -6.54
N ALA A 6 9.86 -3.50 -5.56
CA ALA A 6 9.57 -4.90 -5.76
C ALA A 6 8.18 -5.20 -5.19
N ASP A 7 7.22 -5.48 -6.06
CA ASP A 7 5.83 -5.73 -5.68
C ASP A 7 5.46 -7.19 -5.94
N MET A 8 4.85 -7.81 -4.93
CA MET A 8 4.34 -9.17 -4.94
C MET A 8 2.84 -9.14 -4.67
N VAL A 9 2.10 -9.88 -5.49
CA VAL A 9 0.65 -10.02 -5.41
C VAL A 9 0.30 -11.51 -5.42
N CYS A 10 -0.72 -11.89 -4.65
CA CYS A 10 -1.14 -13.28 -4.52
C CYS A 10 -2.61 -13.40 -4.90
N HIS A 11 -2.87 -14.19 -5.94
CA HIS A 11 -4.21 -14.39 -6.47
C HIS A 11 -4.57 -15.87 -6.54
N GLU A 12 -5.81 -16.18 -6.21
CA GLU A 12 -6.48 -17.42 -6.56
C GLU A 12 -7.25 -17.21 -7.88
N ILE A 13 -7.07 -18.12 -8.84
CA ILE A 13 -7.85 -18.12 -10.08
C ILE A 13 -9.18 -18.81 -9.77
N THR A 14 -10.26 -18.04 -9.74
CA THR A 14 -11.60 -18.53 -9.37
C THR A 14 -12.48 -18.83 -10.58
N GLY A 15 -12.11 -18.33 -11.76
CA GLY A 15 -12.84 -18.54 -13.00
C GLY A 15 -12.10 -18.04 -14.25
N PRO A 16 -12.72 -18.14 -15.44
CA PRO A 16 -12.16 -17.59 -16.67
C PRO A 16 -12.08 -16.06 -16.58
N PHE A 17 -10.84 -15.53 -16.53
CA PHE A 17 -10.59 -14.10 -16.34
C PHE A 17 -11.15 -13.54 -15.02
N GLU A 18 -11.22 -14.37 -13.98
CA GLU A 18 -11.63 -13.98 -12.63
C GLU A 18 -10.59 -14.42 -11.61
N VAL A 19 -10.17 -13.47 -10.78
CA VAL A 19 -9.23 -13.72 -9.70
C VAL A 19 -9.69 -13.10 -8.39
N ARG A 20 -9.34 -13.75 -7.29
CA ARG A 20 -9.51 -13.26 -5.92
C ARG A 20 -8.14 -13.03 -5.30
N GLU A 21 -7.92 -11.87 -4.69
CA GLU A 21 -6.70 -11.65 -3.91
C GLU A 21 -6.75 -12.50 -2.63
N MET A 22 -5.67 -13.24 -2.37
CA MET A 22 -5.56 -14.12 -1.21
C MET A 22 -4.77 -13.49 -0.07
N ILE A 23 -3.85 -12.58 -0.41
CA ILE A 23 -2.95 -11.92 0.51
C ILE A 23 -2.77 -10.49 0.00
N ALA A 24 -2.88 -9.51 0.89
CA ALA A 24 -2.65 -8.11 0.53
C ALA A 24 -1.27 -7.96 -0.12
N SER A 25 -1.23 -7.19 -1.21
CA SER A 25 0.03 -6.85 -1.88
C SER A 25 1.12 -6.40 -0.90
N PHE A 26 2.32 -6.94 -1.10
CA PHE A 26 3.48 -6.67 -0.26
C PHE A 26 4.70 -6.46 -1.14
N GLY A 27 5.72 -5.82 -0.56
CA GLY A 27 6.86 -5.38 -1.33
C GLY A 27 7.72 -4.41 -0.54
N GLY A 28 8.70 -3.86 -1.23
CA GLY A 28 9.61 -2.89 -0.65
C GLY A 28 10.46 -2.15 -1.67
N PRO A 29 11.27 -1.19 -1.18
CA PRO A 29 12.22 -0.41 -1.97
C PRO A 29 13.44 -1.27 -2.36
N TRP A 30 13.20 -2.34 -3.12
CA TRP A 30 14.20 -3.32 -3.54
C TRP A 30 14.43 -3.31 -5.05
N GLY A 31 14.01 -2.24 -5.71
CA GLY A 31 14.21 -2.07 -7.15
C GLY A 31 15.67 -1.82 -7.53
N SER A 32 15.95 -1.91 -8.84
CA SER A 32 17.31 -1.78 -9.36
C SER A 32 17.93 -0.39 -9.19
N SER A 33 17.15 0.67 -8.99
CA SER A 33 17.67 2.02 -8.76
C SER A 33 18.51 2.12 -7.51
N TYR A 34 18.25 1.26 -6.52
CA TYR A 34 19.06 1.20 -5.31
C TYR A 34 20.42 0.55 -5.55
N ILE A 35 20.58 -0.29 -6.59
CA ILE A 35 21.89 -0.78 -7.03
C ILE A 35 22.67 0.36 -7.68
N ASP A 36 21.96 1.19 -8.47
CA ASP A 36 22.55 2.37 -9.10
C ASP A 36 23.05 3.34 -8.02
N GLN A 37 22.27 3.55 -6.95
CA GLN A 37 22.67 4.35 -5.79
C GLN A 37 23.89 3.79 -5.05
N ASP A 38 24.00 2.47 -4.90
CA ASP A 38 25.18 1.85 -4.29
C ASP A 38 26.44 2.14 -5.13
N ILE A 39 26.34 1.98 -6.46
CA ILE A 39 27.44 2.26 -7.37
C ILE A 39 27.80 3.75 -7.34
N LEU A 40 26.81 4.64 -7.34
CA LEU A 40 27.03 6.09 -7.19
C LEU A 40 27.63 6.45 -5.82
N THR A 41 27.34 5.68 -4.78
CA THR A 41 27.96 5.89 -3.46
C THR A 41 29.43 5.50 -3.48
N ILE A 42 29.77 4.39 -4.16
CA ILE A 42 31.15 3.91 -4.31
C ILE A 42 32.00 4.90 -5.13
N PHE A 43 31.46 5.43 -6.23
CA PHE A 43 32.23 6.22 -7.20
C PHE A 43 31.95 7.73 -7.19
N GLY A 44 31.10 8.20 -6.28
CA GLY A 44 30.67 9.60 -6.19
C GLY A 44 29.38 9.90 -6.99
N GLN A 45 28.61 10.89 -6.52
CA GLN A 45 27.32 11.26 -7.10
C GLN A 45 27.47 11.88 -8.50
N ILE A 46 27.43 11.08 -9.57
CA ILE A 46 27.50 11.63 -10.93
C ILE A 46 26.46 11.02 -11.89
N PHE A 47 25.67 11.91 -12.49
CA PHE A 47 24.52 11.56 -13.33
C PHE A 47 24.87 10.87 -14.66
N GLU A 48 26.06 11.12 -15.22
CA GLU A 48 26.41 10.66 -16.57
C GLU A 48 26.76 9.15 -16.64
N ILE A 49 27.07 8.51 -15.51
CA ILE A 49 27.40 7.06 -15.45
C ILE A 49 26.15 6.17 -15.48
N LEU A 50 24.95 6.70 -15.20
CA LEU A 50 23.74 5.89 -15.04
C LEU A 50 23.44 4.99 -16.24
N ARG A 51 23.69 5.47 -17.47
CA ARG A 51 23.54 4.65 -18.69
C ARG A 51 24.56 3.52 -18.74
N ALA A 52 25.83 3.80 -18.44
CA ALA A 52 26.87 2.79 -18.40
C ALA A 52 26.60 1.73 -17.32
N ILE A 53 26.03 2.13 -16.18
CA ILE A 53 25.59 1.22 -15.12
C ILE A 53 24.46 0.31 -15.61
N GLU A 54 23.42 0.86 -16.25
CA GLU A 54 22.32 0.06 -16.79
C GLU A 54 22.81 -0.99 -17.80
N ASP A 55 23.63 -0.57 -18.77
CA ASP A 55 24.24 -1.49 -19.74
C ASP A 55 25.12 -2.54 -19.06
N SER A 56 25.84 -2.14 -18.01
CA SER A 56 26.69 -3.02 -17.21
C SER A 56 25.88 -4.10 -16.47
N LYS A 57 24.74 -3.75 -15.86
CA LYS A 57 23.83 -4.72 -15.22
C LYS A 57 23.33 -5.78 -16.21
N GLN A 58 23.03 -5.38 -17.44
CA GLN A 58 22.59 -6.30 -18.50
C GLN A 58 23.73 -7.18 -19.04
N ARG A 59 24.94 -6.63 -19.18
CA ARG A 59 26.11 -7.35 -19.72
C ARG A 59 26.68 -8.37 -18.74
N PHE A 60 26.84 -8.01 -17.47
CA PHE A 60 27.56 -8.83 -16.49
C PHE A 60 27.05 -10.28 -16.42
N PHE A 61 25.73 -10.46 -16.39
CA PHE A 61 25.12 -11.78 -16.24
C PHE A 61 24.93 -12.55 -17.54
N LYS A 62 25.20 -11.94 -18.71
CA LYS A 62 25.29 -12.68 -19.97
C LYS A 62 26.63 -13.41 -20.13
N VAL A 63 27.66 -12.95 -19.43
CA VAL A 63 29.03 -13.45 -19.56
C VAL A 63 29.34 -14.55 -18.53
N GLU A 64 28.38 -14.89 -17.64
CA GLU A 64 28.50 -15.87 -16.55
C GLU A 64 29.76 -15.75 -15.67
N LYS A 65 30.39 -14.57 -15.66
CA LYS A 65 31.63 -14.34 -14.93
C LYS A 65 31.34 -14.13 -13.45
N LYS A 66 31.65 -15.15 -12.62
CA LYS A 66 31.41 -15.13 -11.16
C LYS A 66 32.63 -14.67 -10.35
N THR A 67 33.80 -14.59 -10.98
CA THR A 67 35.08 -14.27 -10.32
C THR A 67 35.91 -13.27 -11.11
N GLY A 68 36.85 -12.60 -10.44
CA GLY A 68 37.70 -11.58 -11.03
C GLY A 68 37.06 -10.19 -10.99
N VAL A 69 37.46 -9.33 -11.92
CA VAL A 69 37.02 -7.93 -12.00
C VAL A 69 35.95 -7.75 -13.08
N HIS A 70 34.94 -6.96 -12.73
CA HIS A 70 33.90 -6.42 -13.60
C HIS A 70 34.18 -4.95 -13.88
N ARG A 71 34.05 -4.54 -15.14
CA ARG A 71 34.44 -3.21 -15.60
C ARG A 71 33.25 -2.48 -16.22
N ILE A 72 33.01 -1.27 -15.74
CA ILE A 72 32.02 -0.34 -16.27
C ILE A 72 32.81 0.72 -17.04
N GLN A 73 32.66 0.73 -18.36
CA GLN A 73 33.35 1.71 -19.19
C GLN A 73 32.75 3.10 -18.93
N ILE A 74 33.61 4.09 -18.78
CA ILE A 74 33.22 5.50 -18.66
C ILE A 74 33.55 6.25 -19.96
N LEU A 75 32.82 7.35 -20.17
CA LEU A 75 33.06 8.23 -21.31
C LEU A 75 34.26 9.12 -21.01
N PHE A 76 34.98 9.52 -22.05
CA PHE A 76 36.16 10.38 -21.91
C PHE A 76 35.80 11.74 -21.30
N GLU A 77 34.69 12.33 -21.75
CA GLU A 77 34.17 13.61 -21.26
C GLU A 77 33.85 13.54 -19.75
N PHE A 78 33.40 12.38 -19.31
CA PHE A 78 33.09 12.12 -17.91
C PHE A 78 34.36 12.03 -17.04
N ASP A 79 35.41 11.32 -17.49
CA ASP A 79 36.69 11.26 -16.78
C ASP A 79 37.29 12.68 -16.63
N GLN A 80 37.25 13.47 -17.70
CA GLN A 80 37.74 14.85 -17.66
C GLN A 80 36.96 15.69 -16.64
N PHE A 81 35.63 15.63 -16.67
CA PHE A 81 34.76 16.33 -15.74
C PHE A 81 35.05 15.97 -14.27
N MET A 82 35.35 14.71 -14.00
CA MET A 82 35.64 14.21 -12.67
C MET A 82 36.98 14.69 -12.12
N LYS A 83 38.02 14.66 -12.96
CA LYS A 83 39.35 15.17 -12.62
C LYS A 83 39.35 16.67 -12.32
N GLU A 84 38.52 17.45 -13.00
CA GLU A 84 38.39 18.89 -12.75
C GLU A 84 37.73 19.22 -11.39
N ARG A 85 37.04 18.26 -10.77
CA ARG A 85 36.26 18.47 -9.54
C ARG A 85 36.85 17.81 -8.30
N ILE A 86 37.57 16.71 -8.46
CA ILE A 86 38.08 15.90 -7.36
C ILE A 86 39.56 15.63 -7.58
N ASP A 87 40.40 16.29 -6.79
CA ASP A 87 41.82 15.99 -6.74
C ASP A 87 42.06 14.61 -6.09
N GLY A 88 42.89 13.78 -6.73
CA GLY A 88 43.24 12.45 -6.20
C GLY A 88 42.10 11.43 -6.26
N LEU A 89 41.21 11.53 -7.26
CA LEU A 89 40.05 10.65 -7.42
C LEU A 89 40.42 9.16 -7.43
N GLU A 90 41.53 8.78 -8.07
CA GLU A 90 42.00 7.40 -8.14
C GLU A 90 42.27 6.84 -6.73
N GLU A 91 42.99 7.61 -5.91
CA GLU A 91 43.32 7.23 -4.53
C GLU A 91 42.08 7.25 -3.64
N LEU A 92 41.19 8.24 -3.82
CA LEU A 92 39.92 8.32 -3.11
C LEU A 92 39.07 7.08 -3.35
N VAL A 93 38.89 6.69 -4.62
CA VAL A 93 38.14 5.48 -4.98
C VAL A 93 38.86 4.22 -4.48
N ALA A 94 40.19 4.15 -4.61
CA ALA A 94 40.96 2.98 -4.18
C ALA A 94 41.06 2.80 -2.66
N THR A 95 40.69 3.80 -1.86
CA THR A 95 40.72 3.74 -0.39
C THR A 95 39.32 3.76 0.23
N PHE A 96 38.28 4.03 -0.56
CA PHE A 96 36.91 4.09 -0.07
C PHE A 96 36.44 2.70 0.39
N GLU A 97 35.99 2.62 1.64
CA GLU A 97 35.45 1.37 2.18
C GLU A 97 33.94 1.33 1.98
N TYR A 98 33.47 0.32 1.25
CA TYR A 98 32.04 0.11 1.05
C TYR A 98 31.65 -1.31 1.47
N LEU A 99 30.67 -1.42 2.38
CA LEU A 99 30.25 -2.70 2.98
C LEU A 99 31.40 -3.53 3.58
N GLY A 100 32.39 -2.87 4.17
CA GLY A 100 33.56 -3.54 4.77
C GLY A 100 34.66 -3.92 3.78
N LYS A 101 34.61 -3.44 2.53
CA LYS A 101 35.46 -3.90 1.43
C LYS A 101 36.01 -2.76 0.59
N VAL A 102 37.25 -2.93 0.12
CA VAL A 102 37.94 -2.07 -0.84
C VAL A 102 38.28 -2.92 -2.08
N GLU A 103 37.23 -3.31 -2.79
CA GLU A 103 37.29 -4.21 -3.96
C GLU A 103 36.88 -3.49 -5.25
N HIS A 104 37.24 -2.21 -5.36
CA HIS A 104 36.91 -1.34 -6.48
C HIS A 104 38.08 -0.39 -6.79
N GLU A 105 38.18 0.02 -8.06
CA GLU A 105 39.23 0.90 -8.55
C GLU A 105 38.69 1.77 -9.70
N TYR A 106 39.39 2.87 -9.95
CA TYR A 106 39.16 3.79 -11.06
C TYR A 106 40.46 3.96 -11.84
N ASP A 107 40.44 3.72 -13.14
CA ASP A 107 41.63 3.76 -14.02
C ASP A 107 41.47 4.73 -15.21
N HIS A 108 40.59 5.73 -15.09
CA HIS A 108 40.23 6.72 -16.13
C HIS A 108 39.42 6.19 -17.32
N GLU A 109 39.48 4.89 -17.61
CA GLU A 109 38.66 4.26 -18.68
C GLU A 109 37.53 3.42 -18.11
N TYR A 110 37.70 2.90 -16.90
CA TYR A 110 36.78 2.00 -16.24
C TYR A 110 36.59 2.32 -14.76
N LEU A 111 35.35 2.11 -14.31
CA LEU A 111 35.04 1.81 -12.92
C LEU A 111 35.06 0.30 -12.77
N SER A 112 35.98 -0.20 -11.98
CA SER A 112 36.20 -1.62 -11.80
C SER A 112 35.70 -2.04 -10.41
N LEU A 113 34.97 -3.15 -10.33
CA LEU A 113 34.56 -3.78 -9.08
C LEU A 113 34.90 -5.26 -9.15
N SER A 114 35.19 -5.90 -8.02
CA SER A 114 35.20 -7.36 -7.99
C SER A 114 33.81 -7.90 -8.38
N CYS A 115 33.78 -9.03 -9.07
CA CYS A 115 32.52 -9.72 -9.38
C CYS A 115 31.74 -10.07 -8.10
N GLN A 116 32.45 -10.32 -7.00
CA GLN A 116 31.85 -10.59 -5.69
C GLN A 116 31.14 -9.36 -5.12
N LEU A 117 31.78 -8.18 -5.15
CA LEU A 117 31.18 -6.93 -4.72
C LEU A 117 29.96 -6.61 -5.59
N TRP A 118 30.09 -6.75 -6.92
CA TRP A 118 28.99 -6.54 -7.85
C TRP A 118 27.78 -7.43 -7.54
N MET A 119 27.98 -8.74 -7.37
CA MET A 119 26.91 -9.67 -6.99
C MET A 119 26.32 -9.32 -5.62
N LYS A 120 27.14 -8.89 -4.65
CA LYS A 120 26.69 -8.47 -3.33
C LYS A 120 25.72 -7.28 -3.39
N LEU A 121 25.93 -6.32 -4.29
CA LEU A 121 25.00 -5.19 -4.48
C LEU A 121 23.60 -5.67 -4.89
N PHE A 122 23.53 -6.68 -5.75
CA PHE A 122 22.26 -7.31 -6.11
C PHE A 122 21.68 -8.13 -4.96
N ASP A 123 22.49 -8.93 -4.27
CA ASP A 123 22.03 -9.77 -3.16
C ASP A 123 21.40 -8.91 -2.04
N LEU A 124 21.91 -7.70 -1.78
CA LEU A 124 21.29 -6.74 -0.86
C LEU A 124 19.84 -6.35 -1.24
N ARG A 125 19.43 -6.55 -2.49
CA ARG A 125 18.04 -6.33 -2.96
C ARG A 125 17.27 -7.63 -3.07
N ILE A 126 17.93 -8.71 -3.47
CA ILE A 126 17.31 -10.02 -3.68
C ILE A 126 16.98 -10.72 -2.37
N ASP A 127 17.88 -10.65 -1.38
CA ASP A 127 17.72 -11.39 -0.13
C ASP A 127 16.47 -10.93 0.65
N PRO A 128 16.15 -9.62 0.78
CA PRO A 128 14.88 -9.18 1.38
C PRO A 128 13.63 -9.63 0.62
N ILE A 129 13.70 -9.75 -0.72
CA ILE A 129 12.59 -10.28 -1.53
C ILE A 129 12.34 -11.74 -1.15
N ILE A 130 13.40 -12.55 -1.11
CA ILE A 130 13.33 -13.97 -0.76
C ILE A 130 12.82 -14.14 0.67
N GLU A 131 13.38 -13.39 1.63
CA GLU A 131 12.95 -13.42 3.04
C GLU A 131 11.46 -13.12 3.16
N LYS A 132 10.98 -12.07 2.49
CA LYS A 132 9.57 -11.69 2.56
C LYS A 132 8.65 -12.70 1.88
N MET A 133 9.06 -13.23 0.73
CA MET A 133 8.31 -14.29 0.04
C MET A 133 8.23 -15.56 0.90
N ASP A 134 9.34 -15.97 1.53
CA ASP A 134 9.39 -17.15 2.39
C ASP A 134 8.52 -16.98 3.64
N GLU A 135 8.54 -15.80 4.25
CA GLU A 135 7.64 -15.46 5.37
C GLU A 135 6.17 -15.68 4.97
N ILE A 136 5.76 -15.16 3.81
CA ILE A 136 4.39 -15.23 3.31
C ILE A 136 4.00 -16.66 2.92
N LEU A 137 4.85 -17.36 2.17
CA LEU A 137 4.60 -18.74 1.75
C LEU A 137 4.53 -19.69 2.96
N ASN A 138 5.41 -19.52 3.95
CA ASN A 138 5.41 -20.35 5.16
C ASN A 138 4.19 -20.08 6.05
N LYS A 139 3.79 -18.81 6.22
CA LYS A 139 2.56 -18.44 6.95
C LYS A 139 1.30 -19.05 6.33
N ASN A 140 1.31 -19.27 5.01
CA ASN A 140 0.18 -19.75 4.23
C ASN A 140 0.37 -21.16 3.65
N ALA A 141 1.26 -21.98 4.24
CA ALA A 141 1.65 -23.29 3.70
C ALA A 141 0.54 -24.39 3.68
N ARG A 142 -0.72 -24.04 3.94
CA ARG A 142 -1.83 -25.02 4.07
C ARG A 142 -2.37 -25.38 2.69
N ASN A 143 -2.25 -26.65 2.28
CA ASN A 143 -2.98 -27.31 1.17
C ASN A 143 -3.24 -26.47 -0.11
N ILE A 144 -2.36 -25.52 -0.43
CA ILE A 144 -2.45 -24.67 -1.61
C ILE A 144 -1.27 -25.03 -2.49
N GLU A 145 -1.54 -25.31 -3.76
CA GLU A 145 -0.51 -25.46 -4.78
C GLU A 145 -0.08 -24.07 -5.26
N TRP A 146 1.11 -23.67 -4.86
CA TRP A 146 1.64 -22.34 -5.19
C TRP A 146 2.32 -22.35 -6.55
N LYS A 147 1.94 -21.39 -7.40
CA LYS A 147 2.63 -21.05 -8.64
C LYS A 147 3.27 -19.66 -8.49
N ILE A 148 4.56 -19.57 -8.78
CA ILE A 148 5.32 -18.32 -8.70
C ILE A 148 5.61 -17.83 -10.12
N GLU A 149 5.05 -16.68 -10.47
CA GLU A 149 5.28 -16.02 -11.76
C GLU A 149 6.13 -14.77 -11.58
N VAL A 150 7.25 -14.70 -12.32
CA VAL A 150 8.25 -13.64 -12.17
C VAL A 150 8.30 -12.76 -13.42
N TYR A 151 7.99 -11.47 -13.22
CA TYR A 151 8.02 -10.43 -14.26
C TYR A 151 9.21 -9.49 -14.06
N VAL A 152 10.42 -9.98 -14.40
CA VAL A 152 11.67 -9.22 -14.25
C VAL A 152 12.61 -9.46 -15.41
N GLN A 153 13.44 -8.48 -15.78
CA GLN A 153 14.43 -8.63 -16.85
C GLN A 153 15.81 -9.07 -16.37
N SER A 154 16.15 -8.78 -15.10
CA SER A 154 17.48 -9.07 -14.56
C SER A 154 17.78 -10.58 -14.57
N PRO A 155 18.78 -11.06 -15.32
CA PRO A 155 19.11 -12.48 -15.37
C PRO A 155 19.57 -13.04 -14.02
N TYR A 156 20.27 -12.23 -13.21
CA TYR A 156 20.71 -12.65 -11.88
C TYR A 156 19.57 -12.86 -10.90
N LEU A 157 18.62 -11.93 -10.90
CA LEU A 157 17.42 -12.04 -10.08
C LEU A 157 16.60 -13.26 -10.50
N GLN A 158 16.42 -13.48 -11.80
CA GLN A 158 15.79 -14.70 -12.31
C GLN A 158 16.52 -15.96 -11.84
N TYR A 159 17.86 -15.99 -11.95
CA TYR A 159 18.69 -17.11 -11.49
C TYR A 159 18.51 -17.39 -9.99
N LYS A 160 18.66 -16.37 -9.13
CA LYS A 160 18.54 -16.52 -7.68
C LYS A 160 17.16 -17.00 -7.26
N LEU A 161 16.10 -16.38 -7.79
CA LEU A 161 14.71 -16.79 -7.49
C LEU A 161 14.42 -18.19 -8.01
N LYS A 162 14.87 -18.52 -9.22
CA LYS A 162 14.69 -19.86 -9.80
C LYS A 162 15.38 -20.93 -8.95
N GLN A 163 16.65 -20.73 -8.59
CA GLN A 163 17.40 -21.65 -7.75
C GLN A 163 16.72 -21.89 -6.40
N HIS A 164 16.13 -20.85 -5.80
CA HIS A 164 15.48 -20.94 -4.50
C HIS A 164 14.08 -21.58 -4.54
N TYR A 165 13.27 -21.24 -5.56
CA TYR A 165 11.84 -21.59 -5.58
C TYR A 165 11.45 -22.74 -6.52
N GLU A 166 12.15 -22.93 -7.65
CA GLU A 166 11.83 -23.99 -8.61
C GLU A 166 11.87 -25.41 -8.02
N PRO A 167 12.74 -25.75 -7.05
CA PRO A 167 12.72 -27.08 -6.44
C PRO A 167 11.44 -27.43 -5.67
N LYS A 168 10.66 -26.42 -5.25
CA LYS A 168 9.49 -26.59 -4.38
C LYS A 168 8.16 -26.18 -5.03
N TYR A 169 8.20 -25.26 -5.99
CA TYR A 169 7.00 -24.65 -6.56
C TYR A 169 7.05 -24.64 -8.09
N THR A 170 5.87 -24.61 -8.72
CA THR A 170 5.78 -24.32 -10.15
C THR A 170 6.27 -22.90 -10.38
N PHE A 171 7.43 -22.77 -11.02
CA PHE A 171 8.13 -21.49 -11.19
C PHE A 171 8.17 -21.08 -12.66
N VAL A 172 7.63 -19.91 -12.98
CA VAL A 172 7.50 -19.40 -14.35
C VAL A 172 8.15 -18.03 -14.46
N ILE A 173 9.09 -17.89 -15.39
CA ILE A 173 9.70 -16.61 -15.75
C ILE A 173 9.04 -16.10 -17.03
N SER A 174 8.46 -14.91 -16.97
CA SER A 174 7.90 -14.25 -18.16
C SER A 174 9.03 -13.89 -19.14
N GLN A 175 8.92 -14.35 -20.39
CA GLN A 175 9.89 -14.07 -21.46
C GLN A 175 9.91 -12.59 -21.88
N ARG A 176 8.79 -11.89 -21.73
CA ARG A 176 8.64 -10.46 -22.06
C ARG A 176 7.94 -9.75 -20.90
N PRO A 177 8.62 -9.52 -19.77
CA PRO A 177 8.00 -9.03 -18.54
C PRO A 177 7.30 -7.67 -18.73
N ILE A 178 7.96 -6.72 -19.39
CA ILE A 178 7.38 -5.39 -19.69
C ILE A 178 6.14 -5.52 -20.59
N LEU A 179 6.24 -6.29 -21.67
CA LEU A 179 5.12 -6.48 -22.60
C LEU A 179 3.93 -7.16 -21.92
N SER A 180 4.19 -8.11 -21.01
CA SER A 180 3.14 -8.83 -20.27
C SER A 180 2.35 -7.89 -19.36
N VAL A 181 3.03 -6.93 -18.70
CA VAL A 181 2.35 -5.89 -17.91
C VAL A 181 1.50 -4.97 -18.79
N ILE A 182 2.03 -4.51 -19.93
CA ILE A 182 1.30 -3.65 -20.87
C ILE A 182 0.08 -4.37 -21.45
N GLN A 183 0.24 -5.63 -21.87
CA GLN A 183 -0.84 -6.45 -22.40
C GLN A 183 -1.89 -6.73 -21.33
N GLY A 184 -1.47 -7.06 -20.11
CA GLY A 184 -2.36 -7.24 -18.97
C GLY A 184 -3.19 -5.99 -18.69
N ALA A 185 -2.57 -4.81 -18.63
CA ALA A 185 -3.28 -3.54 -18.43
C ALA A 185 -4.31 -3.27 -19.54
N ALA A 186 -3.95 -3.51 -20.81
CA ALA A 186 -4.86 -3.37 -21.93
C ALA A 186 -6.04 -4.35 -21.84
N GLN A 187 -5.81 -5.60 -21.40
CA GLN A 187 -6.87 -6.58 -21.19
C GLN A 187 -7.79 -6.21 -20.01
N LEU A 188 -7.22 -5.79 -18.88
CA LEU A 188 -7.96 -5.36 -17.70
C LEU A 188 -8.92 -4.22 -18.01
N SER A 189 -8.54 -3.28 -18.88
CA SER A 189 -9.43 -2.19 -19.30
C SER A 189 -10.69 -2.65 -20.06
N ARG A 190 -10.71 -3.88 -20.57
CA ARG A 190 -11.81 -4.43 -21.38
C ARG A 190 -12.67 -5.43 -20.62
N ILE A 191 -12.16 -5.98 -19.52
CA ILE A 191 -12.83 -7.04 -18.75
C ILE A 191 -13.31 -6.42 -17.44
N PRO A 192 -14.61 -6.09 -17.31
CA PRO A 192 -15.14 -5.60 -16.05
C PRO A 192 -15.01 -6.69 -14.97
N SER A 193 -14.63 -6.30 -13.76
CA SER A 193 -14.65 -7.19 -12.59
C SER A 193 -13.70 -8.39 -12.67
N PHE A 194 -12.56 -8.25 -13.35
CA PHE A 194 -11.49 -9.27 -13.37
C PHE A 194 -11.05 -9.67 -11.95
N ILE A 195 -10.98 -8.69 -11.03
CA ILE A 195 -10.72 -8.93 -9.61
C ILE A 195 -12.06 -8.99 -8.88
N THR A 196 -12.41 -10.14 -8.32
CA THR A 196 -13.69 -10.36 -7.63
C THR A 196 -13.67 -9.91 -6.18
N SER A 197 -12.51 -10.04 -5.52
CA SER A 197 -12.29 -9.59 -4.14
C SER A 197 -10.83 -9.25 -3.89
N ARG A 198 -10.61 -8.38 -2.89
CA ARG A 198 -9.31 -7.85 -2.48
C ARG A 198 -9.08 -8.02 -1.00
N ILE A 199 -7.81 -8.12 -0.59
CA ILE A 199 -7.42 -8.12 0.82
C ILE A 199 -6.95 -6.73 1.20
N VAL A 200 -7.62 -6.13 2.17
CA VAL A 200 -7.45 -4.71 2.46
C VAL A 200 -6.17 -4.46 3.28
N LYS A 201 -5.23 -3.68 2.74
CA LYS A 201 -3.89 -3.46 3.33
C LYS A 201 -3.87 -2.69 4.66
N TYR A 202 -4.89 -1.86 4.89
CA TYR A 202 -5.00 -1.01 6.07
C TYR A 202 -6.39 -1.15 6.68
N THR A 203 -6.50 -0.81 7.95
CA THR A 203 -7.81 -0.65 8.59
C THR A 203 -8.38 0.69 8.17
N TYR A 204 -9.55 0.69 7.53
CA TYR A 204 -10.23 1.91 7.11
C TYR A 204 -11.35 2.26 8.07
N GLY A 205 -11.49 3.56 8.33
CA GLY A 205 -12.38 4.04 9.36
C GLY A 205 -12.59 5.55 9.37
N THR A 206 -13.22 6.03 10.43
CA THR A 206 -13.42 7.46 10.68
C THR A 206 -13.20 7.82 12.14
N GLY A 207 -12.96 9.11 12.38
CA GLY A 207 -12.99 9.67 13.73
C GLY A 207 -14.41 9.85 14.22
N CYS A 208 -14.69 9.35 15.43
CA CYS A 208 -16.01 9.44 16.03
C CYS A 208 -15.95 9.73 17.53
N GLY A 209 -17.11 10.04 18.10
CA GLY A 209 -17.33 10.01 19.54
C GLY A 209 -17.84 8.64 19.97
N ARG A 210 -17.27 8.05 21.02
CA ARG A 210 -17.76 6.81 21.63
C ARG A 210 -18.35 7.06 23.01
N PRO A 211 -19.41 6.34 23.43
CA PRO A 211 -19.92 6.43 24.81
C PRO A 211 -18.81 6.14 25.82
N ILE A 212 -18.82 6.81 26.98
CA ILE A 212 -17.79 6.63 28.02
C ILE A 212 -17.65 5.15 28.43
N GLY A 213 -18.76 4.40 28.54
CA GLY A 213 -18.71 2.97 28.89
C GLY A 213 -17.92 2.14 27.88
N TYR A 214 -18.17 2.32 26.58
CA TYR A 214 -17.39 1.67 25.52
C TYR A 214 -15.92 2.06 25.58
N ALA A 215 -15.63 3.34 25.76
CA ALA A 215 -14.26 3.84 25.80
C ALA A 215 -13.49 3.25 26.99
N GLN A 216 -14.15 3.02 28.13
CA GLN A 216 -13.55 2.41 29.31
C GLN A 216 -13.29 0.91 29.15
N SER A 217 -14.10 0.20 28.38
CA SER A 217 -13.92 -1.23 28.13
C SER A 217 -12.93 -1.54 26.99
N HIS A 218 -12.56 -0.53 26.19
CA HIS A 218 -11.72 -0.75 25.01
C HIS A 218 -10.23 -0.81 25.38
N PRO A 219 -9.50 -1.89 25.02
CA PRO A 219 -8.12 -2.10 25.48
C PRO A 219 -7.15 -1.00 25.01
N LYS A 220 -7.41 -0.41 23.83
CA LYS A 220 -6.56 0.62 23.22
C LYS A 220 -6.98 2.06 23.52
N ILE A 221 -8.03 2.27 24.30
CA ILE A 221 -8.45 3.62 24.69
C ILE A 221 -7.99 3.88 26.13
N SER A 222 -6.88 4.61 26.28
CA SER A 222 -6.29 4.85 27.59
C SER A 222 -7.13 5.77 28.47
N ARG A 223 -7.00 5.63 29.80
CA ARG A 223 -7.64 6.52 30.78
C ARG A 223 -7.28 7.99 30.53
N ASN A 224 -6.03 8.26 30.13
CA ASN A 224 -5.56 9.60 29.78
C ASN A 224 -6.28 10.16 28.55
N HIS A 225 -6.48 9.34 27.51
CA HIS A 225 -7.26 9.74 26.33
C HIS A 225 -8.71 10.04 26.69
N ILE A 226 -9.34 9.20 27.53
CA ILE A 226 -10.71 9.42 28.03
C ILE A 226 -10.80 10.75 28.76
N ASN A 227 -9.89 11.00 29.71
CA ASN A 227 -9.91 12.23 30.51
C ASN A 227 -9.71 13.49 29.66
N LYS A 228 -8.84 13.41 28.64
CA LYS A 228 -8.54 14.53 27.73
C LYS A 228 -9.66 14.84 26.76
N HIS A 229 -10.35 13.81 26.26
CA HIS A 229 -11.33 13.95 25.17
C HIS A 229 -12.78 13.70 25.60
N LYS A 230 -13.06 13.57 26.91
CA LYS A 230 -14.43 13.47 27.40
C LYS A 230 -15.19 14.76 27.16
N TYR A 231 -16.45 14.65 26.77
CA TYR A 231 -17.37 15.78 26.63
C TYR A 231 -18.80 15.33 26.88
N ILE A 232 -19.64 16.28 27.24
CA ILE A 232 -21.09 16.08 27.27
C ILE A 232 -21.63 16.53 25.92
N ARG A 233 -22.34 15.64 25.23
CA ARG A 233 -22.97 15.98 23.96
C ARG A 233 -24.20 16.84 24.21
N ASP A 234 -24.37 17.90 23.44
CA ASP A 234 -25.45 18.89 23.54
C ASP A 234 -26.83 18.31 23.17
N ILE A 235 -26.87 17.29 22.30
CA ILE A 235 -28.10 16.70 21.77
C ILE A 235 -28.78 15.76 22.78
N ASP A 236 -28.06 14.77 23.34
CA ASP A 236 -28.63 13.78 24.28
C ASP A 236 -28.18 13.97 25.74
N ARG A 237 -27.34 14.98 26.00
CA ARG A 237 -26.79 15.28 27.33
C ARG A 237 -26.03 14.12 27.99
N LYS A 238 -25.55 13.14 27.22
CA LYS A 238 -24.74 12.01 27.72
C LYS A 238 -23.25 12.27 27.53
N GLY A 239 -22.44 11.54 28.29
CA GLY A 239 -20.98 11.61 28.24
C GLY A 239 -20.39 10.74 27.13
N TYR A 240 -19.54 11.34 26.31
CA TYR A 240 -18.80 10.70 25.22
C TYR A 240 -17.30 10.99 25.32
N VAL A 241 -16.50 10.21 24.63
CA VAL A 241 -15.07 10.42 24.41
C VAL A 241 -14.84 10.66 22.93
N GLY A 242 -14.26 11.80 22.58
CA GLY A 242 -13.91 12.16 21.21
C GLY A 242 -12.59 11.53 20.75
N ASN A 243 -12.26 11.75 19.47
CA ASN A 243 -11.02 11.26 18.86
C ASN A 243 -10.83 9.74 18.98
N CYS A 244 -11.93 8.99 19.01
CA CYS A 244 -11.91 7.54 18.88
C CYS A 244 -11.93 7.16 17.40
N PHE A 245 -11.32 6.03 17.06
CA PHE A 245 -11.36 5.49 15.70
C PHE A 245 -12.50 4.47 15.60
N ARG A 246 -13.29 4.56 14.54
CA ARG A 246 -14.27 3.55 14.19
C ARG A 246 -13.82 2.83 12.94
N VAL A 247 -13.61 1.53 13.07
CA VAL A 247 -13.30 0.63 11.97
C VAL A 247 -14.55 0.38 11.12
N PHE A 248 -14.36 0.36 9.80
CA PHE A 248 -15.35 -0.06 8.80
C PHE A 248 -14.95 -1.35 8.11
N VAL A 249 -13.65 -1.51 7.86
CA VAL A 249 -13.01 -2.70 7.33
C VAL A 249 -11.67 -2.82 8.02
N ASN A 250 -11.35 -4.01 8.50
CA ASN A 250 -10.07 -4.29 9.13
C ASN A 250 -9.00 -4.49 8.06
N LYS A 251 -7.76 -4.19 8.44
CA LYS A 251 -6.60 -4.73 7.74
C LYS A 251 -6.70 -6.26 7.64
N ASP A 252 -6.26 -6.79 6.51
CA ASP A 252 -6.26 -8.21 6.15
C ASP A 252 -7.66 -8.83 5.96
N GLU A 253 -8.73 -8.00 5.98
CA GLU A 253 -10.08 -8.43 5.68
C GLU A 253 -10.31 -8.52 4.17
N GLU A 254 -11.03 -9.56 3.72
CA GLU A 254 -11.44 -9.71 2.33
C GLU A 254 -12.69 -8.87 2.05
N VAL A 255 -12.63 -8.07 0.98
CA VAL A 255 -13.74 -7.25 0.53
C VAL A 255 -14.03 -7.53 -0.94
N LYS A 256 -15.30 -7.78 -1.27
CA LYS A 256 -15.73 -8.00 -2.65
C LYS A 256 -15.74 -6.70 -3.43
N VAL A 257 -15.29 -6.73 -4.69
CA VAL A 257 -15.40 -5.56 -5.56
C VAL A 257 -16.88 -5.26 -5.79
N GLY A 258 -17.25 -4.00 -5.58
CA GLY A 258 -18.65 -3.55 -5.61
C GLY A 258 -19.41 -3.74 -4.30
N GLN A 259 -18.79 -4.30 -3.25
CA GLN A 259 -19.40 -4.37 -1.91
C GLN A 259 -19.70 -2.96 -1.40
N VAL A 260 -20.92 -2.80 -0.86
CA VAL A 260 -21.40 -1.56 -0.27
C VAL A 260 -21.61 -1.74 1.22
N ASN A 261 -20.79 -1.08 2.03
CA ASN A 261 -21.00 -1.00 3.47
C ASN A 261 -21.75 0.30 3.77
N ILE A 262 -22.95 0.19 4.35
CA ILE A 262 -23.81 1.33 4.67
C ILE A 262 -23.72 1.62 6.17
N PHE A 263 -23.24 2.80 6.52
CA PHE A 263 -23.18 3.27 7.89
C PHE A 263 -24.20 4.39 8.11
N ILE A 264 -25.04 4.21 9.11
CA ILE A 264 -26.01 5.23 9.54
C ILE A 264 -25.41 5.98 10.72
N PHE A 265 -25.27 7.28 10.55
CA PHE A 265 -24.91 8.19 11.62
C PHE A 265 -26.16 8.95 12.06
N ILE A 266 -26.56 8.73 13.31
CA ILE A 266 -27.74 9.37 13.90
C ILE A 266 -27.30 10.37 14.97
N GLN A 267 -28.05 11.46 15.13
CA GLN A 267 -27.73 12.47 16.14
C GLN A 267 -28.28 12.14 17.54
N THR A 268 -29.32 11.33 17.66
CA THR A 268 -29.91 10.93 18.95
C THR A 268 -30.12 9.42 19.09
N SER A 269 -30.08 8.93 20.33
CA SER A 269 -30.52 7.58 20.67
C SER A 269 -32.03 7.57 20.85
N ILE A 270 -32.82 7.47 19.78
CA ILE A 270 -34.25 7.13 19.91
C ILE A 270 -34.37 5.61 19.71
N PHE A 271 -34.74 4.93 20.81
CA PHE A 271 -35.37 3.62 20.78
C PHE A 271 -36.70 3.78 20.04
N MET A 272 -36.84 3.16 18.88
CA MET A 272 -38.15 2.95 18.24
C MET A 272 -38.43 1.45 18.27
N PHE A 273 -39.37 1.07 19.12
CA PHE A 273 -40.14 -0.16 19.00
C PHE A 273 -40.81 -0.18 17.62
N GLY A 274 -40.71 -1.29 16.89
CA GLY A 274 -41.53 -1.52 15.70
C GLY A 274 -40.77 -2.08 14.51
N TYR A 275 -40.71 -3.41 14.44
CA TYR A 275 -40.51 -4.14 13.20
C TYR A 275 -41.56 -3.72 12.17
N GLN A 276 -41.16 -3.07 11.07
CA GLN A 276 -41.64 -3.32 9.70
C GLN A 276 -41.04 -2.30 8.72
N MET A 277 -40.04 -2.72 7.95
CA MET A 277 -39.80 -2.12 6.64
C MET A 277 -39.55 -3.26 5.65
N LEU A 278 -40.43 -3.33 4.66
CA LEU A 278 -40.51 -4.38 3.64
C LEU A 278 -39.16 -4.62 2.95
N MET A 279 -38.70 -5.87 3.06
CA MET A 279 -37.64 -6.45 2.25
C MET A 279 -38.14 -6.64 0.81
N THR A 280 -37.69 -5.78 -0.11
CA THR A 280 -37.55 -6.15 -1.53
C THR A 280 -36.41 -5.37 -2.15
N PHE A 281 -35.16 -5.70 -1.79
CA PHE A 281 -33.98 -5.55 -2.64
C PHE A 281 -32.96 -6.59 -2.17
N SER A 282 -32.99 -7.75 -2.81
CA SER A 282 -32.02 -8.82 -2.62
C SER A 282 -30.70 -8.40 -3.27
N PHE A 283 -29.76 -7.82 -2.52
CA PHE A 283 -28.31 -7.96 -2.70
C PHE A 283 -27.59 -7.43 -1.44
N PHE A 284 -26.91 -8.34 -0.72
CA PHE A 284 -25.94 -8.13 0.38
C PHE A 284 -26.03 -6.80 1.18
N LEU A 285 -27.00 -6.68 2.10
CA LEU A 285 -26.98 -5.68 3.18
C LEU A 285 -26.27 -6.29 4.39
N GLN A 286 -24.96 -6.03 4.56
CA GLN A 286 -24.25 -6.39 5.78
C GLN A 286 -24.23 -5.20 6.76
N MET A 287 -24.88 -5.43 7.91
CA MET A 287 -24.79 -4.71 9.19
C MET A 287 -25.03 -3.19 9.22
N ILE A 288 -26.25 -2.79 9.62
CA ILE A 288 -26.59 -1.41 9.99
C ILE A 288 -26.15 -1.16 11.44
N GLU A 289 -25.06 -0.42 11.65
CA GLU A 289 -24.64 0.04 12.98
C GLU A 289 -24.71 1.57 13.14
N ARG A 290 -25.50 2.04 14.11
CA ARG A 290 -25.77 3.45 14.45
C ARG A 290 -24.62 4.10 15.21
N ASN A 291 -24.02 5.17 14.64
CA ASN A 291 -22.84 5.81 15.24
C ASN A 291 -22.87 7.34 15.21
N TYR A 292 -21.94 7.96 15.94
CA TYR A 292 -22.09 9.36 16.33
C TYR A 292 -20.88 10.21 15.92
N ILE A 293 -21.12 11.18 15.03
CA ILE A 293 -20.17 12.24 14.68
C ILE A 293 -20.43 13.43 15.60
N ARG A 294 -19.38 14.16 16.00
CA ARG A 294 -19.51 15.37 16.82
C ARG A 294 -20.15 16.49 15.99
N LEU A 295 -21.48 16.56 16.05
CA LEU A 295 -22.28 17.62 15.43
C LEU A 295 -22.69 18.62 16.51
N SER A 296 -22.60 19.91 16.18
CA SER A 296 -23.04 21.03 17.03
C SER A 296 -24.27 21.63 16.36
N LYS A 297 -25.26 22.04 17.14
CA LYS A 297 -26.46 22.74 16.62
C LYS A 297 -26.15 23.97 15.75
N SER A 298 -24.98 24.57 15.93
CA SER A 298 -24.53 25.74 15.17
C SER A 298 -23.92 25.43 13.80
N LYS A 299 -23.61 24.16 13.49
CA LYS A 299 -22.98 23.79 12.21
C LYS A 299 -24.04 23.65 11.13
N LYS A 300 -23.82 24.30 9.99
CA LYS A 300 -24.66 24.19 8.77
C LYS A 300 -24.22 23.09 7.80
N THR A 301 -23.20 22.31 8.16
CA THR A 301 -22.58 21.33 7.27
C THR A 301 -22.22 20.07 8.06
N ALA A 302 -22.65 18.91 7.55
CA ALA A 302 -22.16 17.61 7.95
C ALA A 302 -20.79 17.37 7.31
N TYR A 303 -19.87 16.78 8.06
CA TYR A 303 -18.61 16.33 7.50
C TYR A 303 -18.27 14.92 7.91
N PHE A 304 -17.57 14.24 7.02
CA PHE A 304 -17.14 12.87 7.21
C PHE A 304 -15.70 12.72 6.74
N SER A 305 -14.81 12.32 7.64
CA SER A 305 -13.41 12.05 7.31
C SER A 305 -13.20 10.57 7.05
N ILE A 306 -12.38 10.23 6.07
CA ILE A 306 -11.98 8.85 5.79
C ILE A 306 -10.51 8.73 6.20
N CYS A 307 -10.20 7.76 7.04
CA CYS A 307 -8.88 7.58 7.62
C CYS A 307 -8.44 6.12 7.51
N ARG A 308 -7.12 5.91 7.46
CA ARG A 308 -6.51 4.58 7.50
C ARG A 308 -5.60 4.41 8.72
N SER A 309 -5.44 3.17 9.18
CA SER A 309 -4.50 2.76 10.22
C SER A 309 -3.73 1.51 9.79
N GLU A 310 -2.48 1.38 10.22
CA GLU A 310 -1.69 0.16 10.05
C GLU A 310 -2.06 -0.92 11.09
N GLU A 311 -2.70 -0.51 12.19
CA GLU A 311 -3.21 -1.42 13.22
C GLU A 311 -4.60 -1.94 12.84
N ILE A 312 -4.85 -3.24 13.08
CA ILE A 312 -6.16 -3.88 12.87
C ILE A 312 -7.27 -3.13 13.62
N ASP A 313 -7.02 -2.82 14.89
CA ASP A 313 -7.92 -1.99 15.70
C ASP A 313 -7.08 -0.89 16.36
N PRO A 314 -7.12 0.37 15.91
CA PRO A 314 -6.36 1.45 16.54
C PRO A 314 -7.01 2.01 17.82
N GLY A 315 -8.32 1.82 18.02
CA GLY A 315 -9.12 2.41 19.11
C GLY A 315 -9.25 3.95 19.12
N VAL A 316 -8.19 4.69 18.78
CA VAL A 316 -8.12 6.16 18.76
C VAL A 316 -7.55 6.68 17.45
N MET A 317 -7.80 7.96 17.16
CA MET A 317 -7.32 8.61 15.94
C MET A 317 -5.81 8.88 15.92
N ALA A 318 -5.13 8.80 17.07
CA ALA A 318 -3.69 9.01 17.15
C ALA A 318 -2.97 7.92 16.36
N GLY A 319 -2.05 8.30 15.46
CA GLY A 319 -1.33 7.38 14.57
C GLY A 319 -2.08 7.03 13.27
N CYS A 320 -3.34 7.47 13.10
CA CYS A 320 -4.10 7.23 11.87
C CYS A 320 -3.85 8.35 10.83
N LYS A 321 -3.80 7.98 9.53
CA LYS A 321 -3.65 8.93 8.41
C LYS A 321 -5.00 9.27 7.82
N CYS A 322 -5.36 10.55 7.81
CA CYS A 322 -6.57 11.03 7.14
C CYS A 322 -6.35 11.08 5.62
N LEU A 323 -7.22 10.43 4.86
CA LEU A 323 -7.13 10.34 3.40
C LEU A 323 -7.97 11.40 2.70
N GLY A 324 -9.06 11.82 3.32
CA GLY A 324 -9.96 12.79 2.71
C GLY A 324 -11.14 13.13 3.62
N LYS A 325 -11.91 14.13 3.19
CA LYS A 325 -13.09 14.61 3.90
C LYS A 325 -14.20 14.93 2.90
N ILE A 326 -15.42 14.52 3.22
CA ILE A 326 -16.64 14.89 2.49
C ILE A 326 -17.40 15.88 3.35
N GLU A 327 -17.95 16.92 2.72
CA GLU A 327 -18.75 17.94 3.39
C GLU A 327 -20.07 18.15 2.65
N VAL A 328 -21.19 17.88 3.32
CA VAL A 328 -22.55 18.08 2.77
C VAL A 328 -23.25 19.14 3.61
N PRO A 329 -23.73 20.24 3.02
CA PRO A 329 -24.54 21.21 3.74
C PRO A 329 -25.83 20.53 4.22
N TYR A 330 -26.28 20.88 5.43
CA TYR A 330 -27.58 20.41 5.89
C TYR A 330 -28.68 21.01 5.00
N PRO A 331 -29.72 20.23 4.68
CA PRO A 331 -30.97 20.77 4.15
C PRO A 331 -31.48 21.91 5.03
N GLU A 332 -32.22 22.88 4.45
CA GLU A 332 -32.79 24.00 5.22
C GLU A 332 -33.75 23.52 6.31
N ASP A 333 -34.41 22.38 6.07
CA ASP A 333 -35.37 21.75 6.96
C ASP A 333 -34.77 20.66 7.87
N PHE A 334 -33.43 20.54 7.92
CA PHE A 334 -32.76 19.49 8.66
C PHE A 334 -33.12 19.48 10.16
N ASP A 335 -33.71 18.38 10.62
CA ASP A 335 -34.09 18.14 12.01
C ASP A 335 -33.00 17.29 12.69
N ASP A 336 -32.29 17.88 13.64
CA ASP A 336 -31.16 17.25 14.35
C ASP A 336 -31.57 16.10 15.29
N VAL A 337 -32.86 15.80 15.36
CA VAL A 337 -33.43 14.69 16.12
C VAL A 337 -33.97 13.60 15.20
N LYS A 338 -34.61 13.97 14.08
CA LYS A 338 -35.31 13.02 13.19
C LYS A 338 -34.52 12.59 11.96
N ASP A 339 -33.66 13.45 11.44
CA ASP A 339 -32.99 13.19 10.18
C ASP A 339 -31.73 12.34 10.36
N GLU A 340 -31.44 11.52 9.36
CA GLU A 340 -30.31 10.58 9.38
C GLU A 340 -29.28 10.94 8.31
N LEU A 341 -28.01 10.77 8.67
CA LEU A 341 -26.88 10.86 7.76
C LEU A 341 -26.47 9.44 7.35
N TYR A 342 -26.55 9.16 6.05
CA TYR A 342 -26.10 7.91 5.45
C TYR A 342 -24.72 8.11 4.86
N VAL A 343 -23.78 7.25 5.23
CA VAL A 343 -22.47 7.18 4.59
C VAL A 343 -22.32 5.80 3.99
N ARG A 344 -22.18 5.73 2.67
CA ARG A 344 -22.01 4.49 1.92
C ARG A 344 -20.56 4.38 1.47
N PHE A 345 -19.92 3.26 1.78
CA PHE A 345 -18.59 2.92 1.34
C PHE A 345 -18.67 1.86 0.27
N TYR A 346 -18.14 2.19 -0.90
CA TYR A 346 -18.03 1.29 -2.04
C TYR A 346 -16.57 0.92 -2.20
N PHE A 347 -16.27 -0.36 -2.10
CA PHE A 347 -14.94 -0.87 -2.37
C PHE A 347 -14.87 -1.25 -3.84
N GLY A 348 -14.24 -0.37 -4.63
CA GLY A 348 -13.95 -0.61 -6.03
C GLY A 348 -12.61 -1.32 -6.21
N GLU A 349 -12.24 -1.54 -7.47
CA GLU A 349 -10.98 -2.19 -7.82
C GLU A 349 -9.76 -1.42 -7.29
N SER A 350 -9.63 -0.12 -7.57
CA SER A 350 -8.49 0.70 -7.11
C SER A 350 -8.88 1.87 -6.20
N MET A 351 -10.18 2.07 -5.97
CA MET A 351 -10.72 3.23 -5.27
C MET A 351 -11.78 2.84 -4.23
N ILE A 352 -11.74 3.52 -3.09
CA ILE A 352 -12.85 3.56 -2.15
C ILE A 352 -13.67 4.78 -2.57
N ARG A 353 -14.90 4.54 -3.03
CA ARG A 353 -15.87 5.60 -3.23
C ARG A 353 -16.70 5.72 -1.98
N VAL A 354 -16.89 6.94 -1.50
CA VAL A 354 -17.73 7.20 -0.34
C VAL A 354 -18.80 8.20 -0.75
N THR A 355 -20.06 7.85 -0.54
CA THR A 355 -21.16 8.80 -0.69
C THR A 355 -21.73 9.15 0.67
N MET A 356 -22.04 10.43 0.85
CA MET A 356 -22.68 10.95 2.03
C MET A 356 -24.02 11.55 1.62
N ALA A 357 -25.10 10.99 2.13
CA ALA A 357 -26.46 11.40 1.84
C ALA A 357 -27.18 11.81 3.13
N ILE A 358 -27.90 12.93 3.10
CA ILE A 358 -28.78 13.40 4.18
C ILE A 358 -30.21 13.29 3.68
N LYS A 359 -31.07 12.67 4.49
CA LYS A 359 -32.49 12.50 4.15
C LYS A 359 -33.36 13.26 5.15
N GLY A 360 -33.84 14.43 4.75
CA GLY A 360 -34.94 15.18 5.37
C GLY A 360 -36.20 15.06 4.50
N LYS A 361 -36.96 16.14 4.27
CA LYS A 361 -37.93 16.18 3.15
C LYS A 361 -37.23 16.32 1.80
N GLU A 362 -36.08 16.99 1.76
CA GLU A 362 -35.19 17.04 0.60
C GLU A 362 -34.03 16.05 0.72
N TYR A 363 -33.53 15.57 -0.44
CA TYR A 363 -32.41 14.63 -0.54
C TYR A 363 -31.16 15.34 -1.04
N VAL A 364 -30.10 15.35 -0.22
CA VAL A 364 -28.79 15.90 -0.61
C VAL A 364 -27.76 14.78 -0.53
N GLU A 365 -27.08 14.49 -1.64
CA GLU A 365 -25.99 13.51 -1.71
C GLU A 365 -24.74 14.14 -2.31
N LYS A 366 -23.58 13.81 -1.74
CA LYS A 366 -22.27 14.07 -2.35
C LYS A 366 -21.42 12.82 -2.34
N GLU A 367 -20.55 12.76 -3.33
CA GLU A 367 -19.59 11.69 -3.52
C GLU A 367 -18.15 12.21 -3.37
N ALA A 368 -17.28 11.39 -2.79
CA ALA A 368 -15.85 11.51 -2.98
C ALA A 368 -15.24 10.15 -3.34
N GLN A 369 -14.20 10.19 -4.16
CA GLN A 369 -13.43 9.02 -4.54
C GLN A 369 -12.03 9.16 -3.94
N ILE A 370 -11.57 8.09 -3.29
CA ILE A 370 -10.25 8.03 -2.67
C ILE A 370 -9.49 6.87 -3.31
N ILE A 371 -8.40 7.20 -3.97
CA ILE A 371 -7.42 6.23 -4.44
C ILE A 371 -6.66 5.74 -3.20
N TYR A 372 -6.74 4.44 -2.92
CA TYR A 372 -6.11 3.84 -1.74
C TYR A 372 -4.89 2.98 -2.08
N GLU A 373 -4.69 2.66 -3.36
CA GLU A 373 -3.43 2.14 -3.93
C GLU A 373 -2.47 3.29 -4.26
N VAL A 374 -2.09 4.09 -3.27
CA VAL A 374 -0.88 4.92 -3.42
C VAL A 374 0.26 4.08 -2.85
N SER A 375 0.97 3.40 -3.74
CA SER A 375 2.33 2.93 -3.47
C SER A 375 3.15 4.16 -3.07
N GLU A 376 3.53 4.24 -1.79
CA GLU A 376 4.55 5.20 -1.34
C GLU A 376 5.92 4.78 -1.87
#